data_AF-A0A3Q2ZLK1-F1
#
_entry.id   AF-A0A3Q2ZLK1-F1
#
_cell.length_a   1.000
_cell.length_b   1.000
_cell.length_c   1.000
_cell.angle_alpha   90.00
_cell.angle_beta   90.00
_cell.angle_gamma   90.00
#
_symmetry.space_group_name_H-M   'P 1'
#
loop_
_entity.id
_entity.type
_entity.pdbx_description
1 polymer ?
#
loop_
_entity_poly.entity_id
_entity_poly.type
_entity_poly.pdbx_seq_one_letter_code
_entity_poly.pdbx_strand_id
1 'polypeptide(L)'
;MVRRVAIVGAGSSGLVCMKVCADEGLEPVCFESGDDIGGLWNFKESPIPERSSIYRSLVVNTSKEIMCFSDFPMPDDYPNYMHHSQLLQYFRLYAEHFHLLRYIHFQTTVTRVQQRPDFSLSGQWEVATMSRDGDEERHIFDAVMVCSGHYTHPALPLTDFQGHETFSGQLLHSWDYKDADAYRGKRVVVVGIGNSGGDVAAEISRSAEKTFLSTRQGAWVIGRMAGNGLPLDMVGITRFNNLLLQLLPKTLVNWMAESALNNKYDHRLYGLKPKHRALERRPLINDDLPGRILQGALVMKPNIREFKKSGVVFEDGTVEETIDTVIFCTGYNVTFSFLPSAMSDGPGGELILFKRLFPPSLQHPTLAIMGLFQAKGPIMPTVEMQARWAVRVFTGLSHLPSKEKMLEVVESERRSNIQRYPCPRQAALQVDYISYLDYMAKEVGAKPSLLRLLLRDPVLWVKVFFGPCTPYQYRLSGPGQWAGARHAILTQWDRVTKPFRTRVVPEPKATKFVLCSPWLITFGGAILIAMFLSKDKFTPTLQHSYQILEHSNVFLRDLWFTITSKI
;
A
#
# COMPACT_ATOMS: atom_id res chain seq x y z
N MET A 1 18.40 -28.81 -8.51
CA MET A 1 17.47 -27.93 -9.27
C MET A 1 16.25 -27.77 -8.40
N VAL A 2 15.81 -26.53 -8.14
CA VAL A 2 14.63 -26.29 -7.30
C VAL A 2 13.39 -26.81 -8.01
N ARG A 3 12.62 -27.67 -7.34
CA ARG A 3 11.35 -28.21 -7.83
C ARG A 3 10.22 -28.00 -6.83
N ARG A 4 10.41 -28.40 -5.57
CA ARG A 4 9.38 -28.28 -4.52
C ARG A 4 9.56 -27.00 -3.71
N VAL A 5 8.51 -26.17 -3.63
CA VAL A 5 8.54 -24.89 -2.92
C VAL A 5 7.51 -24.87 -1.81
N ALA A 6 7.95 -24.64 -0.58
CA ALA A 6 7.04 -24.39 0.54
C ALA A 6 6.52 -22.96 0.50
N ILE A 7 5.21 -22.77 0.69
CA ILE A 7 4.57 -21.47 0.80
C ILE A 7 3.89 -21.36 2.16
N VAL A 8 4.34 -20.42 2.99
CA VAL A 8 3.84 -20.25 4.36
C VAL A 8 2.72 -19.22 4.40
N GLY A 9 1.46 -19.66 4.42
CA GLY A 9 0.26 -18.83 4.45
C GLY A 9 -0.41 -18.64 3.08
N ALA A 10 -1.74 -18.73 3.05
CA ALA A 10 -2.61 -18.60 1.88
C ALA A 10 -3.35 -17.25 1.83
N GLY A 11 -2.70 -16.18 2.31
CA GLY A 11 -3.13 -14.80 2.05
C GLY A 11 -2.90 -14.37 0.60
N SER A 12 -3.16 -13.08 0.29
CA SER A 12 -2.95 -12.55 -1.07
C SER A 12 -1.55 -12.83 -1.65
N SER A 13 -0.51 -12.75 -0.82
CA SER A 13 0.86 -13.12 -1.18
C SER A 13 1.00 -14.61 -1.53
N GLY A 14 0.45 -15.49 -0.70
CA GLY A 14 0.55 -16.94 -0.88
C GLY A 14 -0.15 -17.42 -2.15
N LEU A 15 -1.35 -16.90 -2.42
CA LEU A 15 -2.12 -17.21 -3.63
C LEU A 15 -1.31 -16.91 -4.90
N VAL A 16 -0.71 -15.72 -4.99
CA VAL A 16 0.07 -15.38 -6.19
C VAL A 16 1.40 -16.12 -6.24
N CYS A 17 2.01 -16.46 -5.10
CA CYS A 17 3.22 -17.30 -5.07
C CYS A 17 2.93 -18.71 -5.60
N MET A 18 1.81 -19.33 -5.20
CA MET A 18 1.39 -20.63 -5.73
C MET A 18 1.20 -20.58 -7.23
N LYS A 19 0.48 -19.56 -7.71
CA LYS A 19 0.22 -19.37 -9.13
C LYS A 19 1.51 -19.19 -9.92
N VAL A 20 2.40 -18.32 -9.48
CA VAL A 20 3.68 -18.06 -10.17
C VAL A 20 4.60 -19.28 -10.13
N CYS A 21 4.64 -20.04 -9.04
CA CYS A 21 5.38 -21.30 -8.99
C CYS A 21 4.85 -22.29 -10.03
N ALA A 22 3.53 -22.47 -10.10
CA ALA A 22 2.90 -23.37 -11.07
C ALA A 22 3.13 -22.92 -12.52
N ASP A 23 3.04 -21.62 -12.82
CA ASP A 23 3.32 -21.05 -14.15
C ASP A 23 4.74 -21.35 -14.65
N GLU A 24 5.71 -21.39 -13.74
CA GLU A 24 7.14 -21.65 -14.05
C GLU A 24 7.51 -23.13 -13.85
N GLY A 25 6.52 -24.03 -13.71
CA GLY A 25 6.72 -25.48 -13.65
C GLY A 25 7.26 -26.01 -12.32
N LEU A 26 7.18 -25.23 -11.24
CA LEU A 26 7.49 -25.68 -9.89
C LEU A 26 6.29 -26.36 -9.22
N GLU A 27 6.56 -27.08 -8.12
CA GLU A 27 5.57 -27.80 -7.31
C GLU A 27 5.37 -27.07 -5.98
N PRO A 28 4.45 -26.08 -5.92
CA PRO A 28 4.15 -25.38 -4.68
C PRO A 28 3.37 -26.27 -3.71
N VAL A 29 3.71 -26.19 -2.42
CA VAL A 29 2.92 -26.75 -1.32
C VAL A 29 2.70 -25.63 -0.31
N CYS A 30 1.45 -25.26 -0.09
CA CYS A 30 1.08 -24.16 0.79
C CYS A 30 0.50 -24.69 2.10
N PHE A 31 1.00 -24.15 3.22
CA PHE A 31 0.48 -24.44 4.55
C PHE A 31 -0.25 -23.20 5.08
N GLU A 32 -1.55 -23.33 5.32
CA GLU A 32 -2.38 -22.27 5.90
C GLU A 32 -2.86 -22.69 7.28
N SER A 33 -2.59 -21.84 8.27
CA SER A 33 -3.04 -22.05 9.64
C SER A 33 -4.58 -22.02 9.76
N GLY A 34 -5.24 -21.19 8.95
CA GLY A 34 -6.68 -21.01 8.91
C GLY A 34 -7.44 -22.13 8.19
N ASP A 35 -8.76 -22.01 8.23
CA ASP A 35 -9.73 -22.92 7.60
C ASP A 35 -10.11 -22.49 6.18
N ASP A 36 -9.65 -21.33 5.73
CA ASP A 36 -9.95 -20.74 4.42
C ASP A 36 -8.83 -19.76 4.00
N ILE A 37 -8.80 -19.38 2.73
CA ILE A 37 -7.81 -18.46 2.15
C ILE A 37 -8.06 -16.99 2.54
N GLY A 38 -7.16 -16.12 2.10
CA GLY A 38 -7.34 -14.66 2.14
C GLY A 38 -6.65 -13.95 3.30
N GLY A 39 -6.31 -14.69 4.37
CA GLY A 39 -5.58 -14.16 5.53
C GLY A 39 -6.27 -12.94 6.11
N LEU A 40 -5.59 -11.78 6.10
CA LEU A 40 -6.10 -10.50 6.60
C LEU A 40 -7.51 -10.13 6.08
N TRP A 41 -7.84 -10.51 4.84
CA TRP A 41 -9.11 -10.14 4.21
C TRP A 41 -10.27 -11.09 4.56
N ASN A 42 -9.98 -12.21 5.22
CA ASN A 42 -10.97 -13.13 5.74
C ASN A 42 -11.38 -12.69 7.15
N PHE A 43 -12.39 -11.83 7.23
CA PHE A 43 -12.91 -11.32 8.49
C PHE A 43 -13.43 -12.45 9.38
N LYS A 44 -13.04 -12.40 10.66
CA LYS A 44 -13.56 -13.24 11.73
C LYS A 44 -14.10 -12.34 12.84
N GLU A 45 -15.20 -12.76 13.45
CA GLU A 45 -15.86 -12.05 14.55
C GLU A 45 -14.94 -11.85 15.75
N SER A 46 -14.16 -12.86 16.09
CA SER A 46 -13.16 -12.79 17.16
C SER A 46 -11.75 -12.81 16.58
N PRO A 47 -10.82 -11.99 17.10
CA PRO A 47 -9.41 -12.11 16.78
C PRO A 47 -8.87 -13.51 17.13
N ILE A 48 -7.97 -14.04 16.30
CA ILE A 48 -7.32 -15.33 16.51
C ILE A 48 -5.82 -15.06 16.69
N PRO A 49 -5.18 -15.52 17.79
CA PRO A 49 -3.75 -15.32 18.01
C PRO A 49 -2.90 -15.72 16.80
N GLU A 50 -1.77 -15.05 16.59
CA GLU A 50 -0.87 -15.25 15.45
C GLU A 50 -1.47 -14.91 14.06
N ARG A 51 -2.70 -14.38 13.99
CA ARG A 51 -3.35 -13.97 12.74
C ARG A 51 -3.70 -12.49 12.72
N SER A 52 -3.72 -11.93 11.52
CA SER A 52 -4.21 -10.58 11.32
C SER A 52 -5.71 -10.49 11.63
N SER A 53 -6.12 -9.36 12.17
CA SER A 53 -7.51 -9.04 12.48
C SER A 53 -7.88 -7.74 11.78
N ILE A 54 -9.10 -7.71 11.25
CA ILE A 54 -9.72 -6.54 10.63
C ILE A 54 -11.08 -6.27 11.28
N TYR A 55 -11.55 -5.04 11.16
CA TYR A 55 -12.89 -4.62 11.57
C TYR A 55 -13.90 -4.80 10.43
N ARG A 56 -15.17 -4.94 10.81
CA ARG A 56 -16.25 -5.35 9.90
C ARG A 56 -16.42 -4.40 8.74
N SER A 57 -16.26 -3.10 8.95
CA SER A 57 -16.48 -2.06 7.94
C SER A 57 -15.28 -1.80 7.02
N LEU A 58 -14.20 -2.59 7.11
CA LEU A 58 -12.96 -2.32 6.36
C LEU A 58 -13.20 -2.33 4.85
N VAL A 59 -12.86 -1.20 4.22
CA VAL A 59 -12.84 -0.99 2.77
C VAL A 59 -11.40 -0.75 2.33
N VAL A 60 -11.03 -1.22 1.14
CA VAL A 60 -9.68 -1.04 0.59
C VAL A 60 -9.37 0.45 0.35
N ASN A 61 -8.07 0.78 0.41
CA ASN A 61 -7.58 2.14 0.17
C ASN A 61 -7.02 2.34 -1.25
N THR A 62 -7.07 1.30 -2.08
CA THR A 62 -6.61 1.31 -3.47
C THR A 62 -7.69 0.73 -4.37
N SER A 63 -7.80 1.25 -5.58
CA SER A 63 -8.89 0.97 -6.51
C SER A 63 -8.70 -0.35 -7.26
N LYS A 64 -9.82 -0.89 -7.76
CA LYS A 64 -9.88 -2.24 -8.34
C LYS A 64 -8.90 -2.48 -9.50
N GLU A 65 -8.76 -1.52 -10.41
CA GLU A 65 -7.92 -1.68 -11.61
C GLU A 65 -6.42 -1.52 -11.32
N ILE A 66 -6.04 -0.85 -10.23
CA ILE A 66 -4.62 -0.73 -9.86
C ILE A 66 -4.19 -1.82 -8.87
N MET A 67 -5.12 -2.34 -8.08
CA MET A 67 -4.89 -3.32 -7.02
C MET A 67 -5.01 -4.78 -7.48
N CYS A 68 -5.63 -5.09 -8.61
CA CYS A 68 -5.77 -6.47 -9.08
C CYS A 68 -4.41 -7.14 -9.40
N PHE A 69 -4.43 -8.45 -9.65
CA PHE A 69 -3.27 -9.16 -10.22
C PHE A 69 -3.16 -8.84 -11.71
N SER A 70 -1.95 -8.85 -12.25
CA SER A 70 -1.62 -8.29 -13.56
C SER A 70 -2.26 -9.02 -14.75
N ASP A 71 -2.75 -10.24 -14.57
CA ASP A 71 -3.41 -11.06 -15.57
C ASP A 71 -4.81 -11.52 -15.16
N PHE A 72 -5.38 -10.92 -14.11
CA PHE A 72 -6.72 -11.22 -13.63
C PHE A 72 -7.41 -9.94 -13.11
N PRO A 73 -8.05 -9.17 -14.01
CA PRO A 73 -8.84 -8.00 -13.63
C PRO A 73 -9.93 -8.37 -12.62
N MET A 74 -10.26 -7.45 -11.72
CA MET A 74 -11.46 -7.59 -10.89
C MET A 74 -12.74 -7.51 -11.74
N PRO A 75 -13.84 -8.16 -11.31
CA PRO A 75 -15.11 -8.07 -12.01
C PRO A 75 -15.53 -6.61 -12.28
N ASP A 76 -16.13 -6.39 -13.45
CA ASP A 76 -16.41 -5.04 -13.92
C ASP A 76 -17.56 -4.37 -13.17
N ASP A 77 -18.44 -5.15 -12.54
CA ASP A 77 -19.55 -4.74 -11.69
C ASP A 77 -19.13 -4.42 -10.25
N TYR A 78 -17.92 -4.82 -9.84
CA TYR A 78 -17.41 -4.48 -8.51
C TYR A 78 -17.20 -2.96 -8.34
N PRO A 79 -17.45 -2.41 -7.14
CA PRO A 79 -17.15 -1.02 -6.86
C PRO A 79 -15.65 -0.75 -6.97
N ASN A 80 -15.28 0.50 -7.26
CA ASN A 80 -13.87 0.85 -7.43
C ASN A 80 -13.06 0.67 -6.14
N TYR A 81 -13.67 0.93 -4.98
CA TYR A 81 -13.12 0.59 -3.66
C TYR A 81 -14.07 -0.41 -3.02
N MET A 82 -13.56 -1.59 -2.72
CA MET A 82 -14.33 -2.75 -2.27
C MET A 82 -14.28 -2.93 -0.76
N HIS A 83 -15.39 -3.42 -0.23
CA HIS A 83 -15.43 -4.00 1.10
C HIS A 83 -14.52 -5.24 1.18
N HIS A 84 -13.98 -5.54 2.36
CA HIS A 84 -13.09 -6.70 2.56
C HIS A 84 -13.72 -8.02 2.06
N SER A 85 -15.05 -8.18 2.17
CA SER A 85 -15.78 -9.37 1.71
C SER A 85 -15.76 -9.54 0.19
N GLN A 86 -15.87 -8.45 -0.58
CA GLN A 86 -15.78 -8.49 -2.04
C GLN A 86 -14.33 -8.77 -2.48
N LEU A 87 -13.34 -8.24 -1.76
CA LEU A 87 -11.94 -8.57 -2.03
C LEU A 87 -11.62 -10.04 -1.73
N LEU A 88 -12.17 -10.61 -0.64
CA LEU A 88 -12.08 -12.05 -0.38
C LEU A 88 -12.72 -12.87 -1.50
N GLN A 89 -13.89 -12.44 -2.00
CA GLN A 89 -14.52 -13.09 -3.15
C GLN A 89 -13.64 -13.04 -4.40
N TYR A 90 -12.96 -11.92 -4.67
CA TYR A 90 -11.98 -11.84 -5.76
C TYR A 90 -10.82 -12.85 -5.58
N PHE A 91 -10.34 -13.07 -4.35
CA PHE A 91 -9.32 -14.10 -4.10
C PHE A 91 -9.83 -15.52 -4.33
N ARG A 92 -11.10 -15.79 -4.00
CA ARG A 92 -11.73 -17.08 -4.32
C ARG A 92 -11.86 -17.28 -5.83
N LEU A 93 -12.29 -16.27 -6.58
CA LEU A 93 -12.33 -16.30 -8.04
C LEU A 93 -10.93 -16.54 -8.64
N TYR A 94 -9.90 -15.88 -8.10
CA TYR A 94 -8.52 -16.08 -8.52
C TYR A 94 -8.04 -17.52 -8.24
N ALA A 95 -8.30 -18.03 -7.04
CA ALA A 95 -7.93 -19.38 -6.64
C ALA A 95 -8.64 -20.46 -7.46
N GLU A 96 -9.92 -20.25 -7.79
CA GLU A 96 -10.69 -21.12 -8.67
C GLU A 96 -10.15 -21.10 -10.10
N HIS A 97 -9.98 -19.90 -10.68
CA HIS A 97 -9.53 -19.73 -12.06
C HIS A 97 -8.16 -20.38 -12.33
N PHE A 98 -7.22 -20.26 -11.39
CA PHE A 98 -5.88 -20.84 -11.50
C PHE A 98 -5.74 -22.20 -10.79
N HIS A 99 -6.85 -22.81 -10.33
CA HIS A 99 -6.88 -24.10 -9.63
C HIS A 99 -5.89 -24.20 -8.46
N LEU A 100 -5.80 -23.16 -7.63
CA LEU A 100 -4.78 -23.03 -6.58
C LEU A 100 -5.11 -23.81 -5.31
N LEU A 101 -6.38 -24.08 -5.03
CA LEU A 101 -6.81 -24.74 -3.79
C LEU A 101 -6.18 -26.13 -3.59
N ARG A 102 -5.84 -26.83 -4.68
CA ARG A 102 -5.20 -28.15 -4.65
C ARG A 102 -3.81 -28.15 -4.01
N TYR A 103 -3.18 -26.99 -3.87
CA TYR A 103 -1.85 -26.85 -3.28
C TYR A 103 -1.90 -26.53 -1.78
N ILE A 104 -3.08 -26.30 -1.21
CA ILE A 104 -3.24 -25.74 0.13
C ILE A 104 -3.60 -26.84 1.12
N HIS A 105 -2.80 -26.94 2.18
CA HIS A 105 -3.08 -27.68 3.39
C HIS A 105 -3.61 -26.69 4.43
N PHE A 106 -4.93 -26.67 4.62
CA PHE A 106 -5.59 -25.84 5.64
C PHE A 106 -5.36 -26.41 7.04
N GLN A 107 -5.61 -25.58 8.04
CA GLN A 107 -5.48 -25.92 9.45
C GLN A 107 -4.11 -26.54 9.79
N THR A 108 -3.08 -26.11 9.07
CA THR A 108 -1.72 -26.62 9.15
C THR A 108 -0.77 -25.44 9.38
N THR A 109 -0.28 -25.31 10.62
CA THR A 109 0.56 -24.20 11.03
C THR A 109 2.03 -24.55 10.86
N VAL A 110 2.80 -23.70 10.18
CA VAL A 110 4.25 -23.86 10.12
C VAL A 110 4.86 -23.40 11.45
N THR A 111 5.51 -24.32 12.15
CA THR A 111 6.10 -24.06 13.48
C THR A 111 7.60 -23.79 13.39
N ARG A 112 8.29 -24.34 12.38
CA ARG A 112 9.72 -24.14 12.18
C ARG A 112 10.13 -24.25 10.71
N VAL A 113 11.04 -23.40 10.28
CA VAL A 113 11.73 -23.48 8.99
C VAL A 113 13.23 -23.42 9.26
N GLN A 114 13.95 -24.49 8.96
CA GLN A 114 15.38 -24.61 9.27
C GLN A 114 16.17 -25.04 8.04
N GLN A 115 17.37 -24.50 7.90
CA GLN A 115 18.33 -25.01 6.92
C GLN A 115 18.67 -26.46 7.25
N ARG A 116 18.71 -27.34 6.25
CA ARG A 116 19.19 -28.71 6.47
C ARG A 116 20.67 -28.72 6.85
N PRO A 117 21.16 -29.78 7.53
CA PRO A 117 22.58 -29.91 7.84
C PRO A 117 23.49 -29.84 6.60
N ASP A 118 22.99 -30.28 5.44
CA ASP A 118 23.68 -30.25 4.15
C ASP A 118 23.40 -28.98 3.32
N PHE A 119 22.82 -27.92 3.91
CA PHE A 119 22.36 -26.71 3.20
C PHE A 119 23.44 -26.09 2.32
N SER A 120 24.70 -26.08 2.74
CA SER A 120 25.81 -25.54 1.95
C SER A 120 25.99 -26.24 0.59
N LEU A 121 25.54 -27.49 0.47
CA LEU A 121 25.53 -28.28 -0.76
C LEU A 121 24.14 -28.32 -1.40
N SER A 122 23.08 -28.54 -0.61
CA SER A 122 21.72 -28.82 -1.09
C SER A 122 20.89 -27.54 -1.33
N GLY A 123 21.11 -26.50 -0.52
CA GLY A 123 20.25 -25.31 -0.46
C GLY A 123 18.84 -25.57 0.09
N GLN A 124 18.58 -26.74 0.69
CA GLN A 124 17.25 -27.22 1.07
C GLN A 124 16.86 -26.89 2.51
N TRP A 125 15.56 -26.85 2.75
CA TRP A 125 14.96 -26.50 4.05
C TRP A 125 14.17 -27.68 4.61
N GLU A 126 14.25 -27.88 5.93
CA GLU A 126 13.29 -28.65 6.70
C GLU A 126 12.19 -27.71 7.21
N VAL A 127 10.94 -28.02 6.89
CA VAL A 127 9.76 -27.28 7.33
C VAL A 127 8.94 -28.17 8.26
N ALA A 128 8.83 -27.79 9.52
CA ALA A 128 7.98 -28.46 10.50
C ALA A 128 6.59 -27.81 10.52
N THR A 129 5.57 -28.64 10.49
CA THR A 129 4.16 -28.25 10.49
C THR A 129 3.40 -28.94 11.61
N MET A 130 2.41 -28.26 12.17
CA MET A 130 1.51 -28.80 13.17
C MET A 130 0.07 -28.75 12.64
N SER A 131 -0.59 -29.91 12.59
CA SER A 131 -2.00 -30.01 12.25
C SER A 131 -2.88 -29.43 13.38
N ARG A 132 -4.17 -29.23 13.11
CA ARG A 132 -5.15 -28.88 14.14
C ARG A 132 -5.24 -29.91 15.27
N ASP A 133 -5.02 -31.18 14.94
CA ASP A 133 -5.12 -32.30 15.88
C ASP A 133 -3.84 -32.47 16.72
N GLY A 134 -2.81 -31.64 16.46
CA GLY A 134 -1.54 -31.62 17.19
C GLY A 134 -0.46 -32.51 16.58
N ASP A 135 -0.70 -33.09 15.40
CA ASP A 135 0.28 -33.93 14.72
C ASP A 135 1.40 -33.06 14.13
N GLU A 136 2.65 -33.34 14.53
CA GLU A 136 3.84 -32.72 13.95
C GLU A 136 4.31 -33.53 12.74
N GLU A 137 4.45 -32.86 11.60
CA GLU A 137 5.08 -33.42 10.41
C GLU A 137 6.30 -32.59 10.00
N ARG A 138 7.25 -33.25 9.33
CA ARG A 138 8.45 -32.59 8.79
C ARG A 138 8.59 -32.87 7.31
N HIS A 139 8.82 -31.79 6.58
CA HIS A 139 8.84 -31.80 5.12
C HIS A 139 10.14 -31.19 4.60
N ILE A 140 10.69 -31.76 3.54
CA ILE A 140 11.88 -31.23 2.87
C ILE A 140 11.46 -30.48 1.61
N PHE A 141 11.97 -29.25 1.47
CA PHE A 141 11.71 -28.38 0.33
C PHE A 141 13.00 -27.79 -0.25
N ASP A 142 12.98 -27.54 -1.55
CA ASP A 142 14.11 -26.94 -2.26
C ASP A 142 14.17 -25.42 -2.06
N ALA A 143 13.01 -24.79 -1.84
CA ALA A 143 12.92 -23.37 -1.52
C ALA A 143 11.70 -23.05 -0.65
N VAL A 144 11.70 -21.89 0.00
CA VAL A 144 10.64 -21.43 0.89
C VAL A 144 10.23 -19.99 0.57
N MET A 145 8.93 -19.75 0.42
CA MET A 145 8.33 -18.42 0.28
C MET A 145 7.47 -18.12 1.51
N VAL A 146 7.89 -17.16 2.32
CA VAL A 146 7.20 -16.78 3.55
C VAL A 146 6.13 -15.74 3.25
N CYS A 147 4.85 -16.11 3.41
CA CYS A 147 3.68 -15.30 3.06
C CYS A 147 2.76 -15.02 4.27
N SER A 148 3.29 -15.11 5.50
CA SER A 148 2.53 -14.98 6.75
C SER A 148 2.07 -13.56 7.07
N GLY A 149 2.55 -12.56 6.32
CA GLY A 149 2.26 -11.14 6.58
C GLY A 149 2.94 -10.62 7.86
N HIS A 150 2.63 -9.38 8.22
CA HIS A 150 3.30 -8.65 9.32
C HIS A 150 2.38 -7.78 10.17
N TYR A 151 1.07 -7.95 10.04
CA TYR A 151 0.05 -7.26 10.85
C TYR A 151 -0.63 -8.22 11.83
N THR A 152 0.15 -9.03 12.54
CA THR A 152 -0.33 -10.11 13.42
C THR A 152 -0.15 -9.77 14.89
N HIS A 153 1.01 -9.24 15.29
CA HIS A 153 1.32 -8.96 16.70
C HIS A 153 1.04 -7.49 17.04
N PRO A 154 0.01 -7.18 17.83
CA PRO A 154 -0.32 -5.80 18.19
C PRO A 154 0.83 -5.14 18.98
N ALA A 155 1.15 -3.88 18.64
CA ALA A 155 2.13 -3.10 19.38
C ALA A 155 1.41 -2.19 20.37
N LEU A 156 1.39 -2.56 21.65
CA LEU A 156 0.67 -1.85 22.70
C LEU A 156 1.64 -1.21 23.72
N PRO A 157 2.08 0.05 23.52
CA PRO A 157 3.11 0.68 24.34
C PRO A 157 2.52 1.27 25.63
N LEU A 158 1.87 0.46 26.47
CA LEU A 158 1.23 0.94 27.71
C LEU A 158 2.22 1.59 28.68
N THR A 159 3.46 1.07 28.72
CA THR A 159 4.54 1.60 29.56
C THR A 159 4.91 3.04 29.25
N ASP A 160 4.56 3.55 28.08
CA ASP A 160 4.81 4.95 27.69
C ASP A 160 3.81 5.92 28.37
N PHE A 161 2.74 5.40 28.99
CA PHE A 161 1.67 6.20 29.57
C PHE A 161 1.52 5.93 31.07
N GLN A 162 1.81 6.94 31.88
CA GLN A 162 1.72 6.85 33.34
C GLN A 162 0.26 6.63 33.79
N GLY A 163 0.05 5.82 34.83
CA GLY A 163 -1.25 5.62 35.47
C GLY A 163 -2.19 4.64 34.75
N HIS A 164 -1.76 4.02 33.64
CA HIS A 164 -2.58 3.10 32.84
C HIS A 164 -3.05 1.88 33.65
N GLU A 165 -2.27 1.47 34.67
CA GLU A 165 -2.58 0.34 35.55
C GLU A 165 -3.80 0.60 36.44
N THR A 166 -4.10 1.87 36.71
CA THR A 166 -5.20 2.30 37.59
C THR A 166 -6.45 2.73 36.82
N PHE A 167 -6.38 2.77 35.48
CA PHE A 167 -7.50 3.16 34.63
C PHE A 167 -8.61 2.10 34.71
N SER A 168 -9.83 2.52 35.05
CA SER A 168 -10.97 1.61 35.23
C SER A 168 -11.70 1.29 33.92
N GLY A 169 -11.44 2.04 32.85
CA GLY A 169 -12.00 1.77 31.53
C GLY A 169 -11.24 0.67 30.79
N GLN A 170 -11.67 0.38 29.57
CA GLN A 170 -11.03 -0.65 28.73
C GLN A 170 -9.84 -0.10 27.96
N LEU A 171 -8.73 -0.83 27.95
CA LEU A 171 -7.58 -0.58 27.09
C LEU A 171 -7.50 -1.68 26.03
N LEU A 172 -7.65 -1.33 24.76
CA LEU A 172 -7.70 -2.27 23.64
C LEU A 172 -6.72 -1.89 22.55
N HIS A 173 -6.24 -2.85 21.77
CA HIS A 173 -5.56 -2.54 20.51
C HIS A 173 -6.58 -2.50 19.36
N SER A 174 -6.24 -1.82 18.26
CA SER A 174 -7.02 -1.86 17.01
C SER A 174 -7.20 -3.26 16.41
N TRP A 175 -6.45 -4.25 16.88
CA TRP A 175 -6.58 -5.67 16.51
C TRP A 175 -7.82 -6.31 17.13
N ASP A 176 -8.22 -5.83 18.33
CA ASP A 176 -9.41 -6.29 19.05
C ASP A 176 -10.70 -5.64 18.53
N TYR A 177 -10.59 -4.49 17.86
CA TYR A 177 -11.74 -3.73 17.37
C TYR A 177 -12.45 -4.44 16.21
N LYS A 178 -13.79 -4.46 16.27
CA LYS A 178 -14.64 -5.13 15.27
C LYS A 178 -15.75 -4.25 14.72
N ASP A 179 -16.42 -3.51 15.58
CA ASP A 179 -17.62 -2.76 15.23
C ASP A 179 -17.83 -1.58 16.19
N ALA A 180 -18.42 -0.50 15.68
CA ALA A 180 -18.70 0.71 16.46
C ALA A 180 -19.88 0.54 17.43
N ASP A 181 -20.77 -0.44 17.21
CA ASP A 181 -21.95 -0.64 18.06
C ASP A 181 -21.61 -0.92 19.54
N ALA A 182 -20.47 -1.57 19.80
CA ALA A 182 -19.96 -1.82 21.16
C ALA A 182 -19.62 -0.55 21.94
N TYR A 183 -19.56 0.60 21.26
CA TYR A 183 -19.19 1.90 21.81
C TYR A 183 -20.36 2.89 21.86
N ARG A 184 -21.58 2.42 21.59
CA ARG A 184 -22.78 3.26 21.64
C ARG A 184 -22.95 3.91 23.01
N GLY A 185 -23.09 5.24 23.02
CA GLY A 185 -23.23 6.02 24.26
C GLY A 185 -21.99 6.05 25.16
N LYS A 186 -20.83 5.62 24.67
CA LYS A 186 -19.55 5.68 25.41
C LYS A 186 -18.70 6.89 25.02
N ARG A 187 -17.76 7.25 25.87
CA ARG A 187 -16.70 8.23 25.63
C ARG A 187 -15.39 7.49 25.33
N VAL A 188 -14.89 7.64 24.11
CA VAL A 188 -13.79 6.82 23.58
C VAL A 188 -12.61 7.68 23.14
N VAL A 189 -11.40 7.27 23.52
CA VAL A 189 -10.14 7.85 23.01
C VAL A 189 -9.48 6.86 22.05
N VAL A 190 -9.23 7.27 20.81
CA VAL A 190 -8.45 6.53 19.83
C VAL A 190 -7.04 7.12 19.79
N VAL A 191 -6.02 6.29 19.99
CA VAL A 191 -4.62 6.73 20.06
C VAL A 191 -3.88 6.33 18.79
N GLY A 192 -3.32 7.32 18.08
CA GLY A 192 -2.55 7.12 16.86
C GLY A 192 -3.36 7.39 15.59
N ILE A 193 -2.76 8.09 14.64
CA ILE A 193 -3.41 8.56 13.39
C ILE A 193 -2.90 7.80 12.14
N GLY A 194 -2.72 6.48 12.28
CA GLY A 194 -2.58 5.60 11.10
C GLY A 194 -3.93 5.42 10.38
N ASN A 195 -3.94 4.68 9.26
CA ASN A 195 -5.19 4.37 8.54
C ASN A 195 -6.26 3.76 9.46
N SER A 196 -5.90 2.75 10.27
CA SER A 196 -6.82 2.18 11.27
C SER A 196 -7.29 3.22 12.29
N GLY A 197 -6.41 4.11 12.76
CA GLY A 197 -6.79 5.15 13.72
C GLY A 197 -7.81 6.14 13.17
N GLY A 198 -7.63 6.58 11.92
CA GLY A 198 -8.61 7.44 11.25
C GLY A 198 -9.93 6.74 11.00
N ASP A 199 -9.91 5.50 10.50
CA ASP A 199 -11.12 4.73 10.19
C ASP A 199 -11.90 4.39 11.46
N VAL A 200 -11.24 3.82 12.48
CA VAL A 200 -11.86 3.46 13.76
C VAL A 200 -12.42 4.69 14.47
N ALA A 201 -11.68 5.80 14.52
CA ALA A 201 -12.19 7.01 15.16
C ALA A 201 -13.40 7.59 14.39
N ALA A 202 -13.33 7.65 13.06
CA ALA A 202 -14.44 8.14 12.25
C ALA A 202 -15.68 7.23 12.38
N GLU A 203 -15.51 5.91 12.46
CA GLU A 203 -16.59 4.95 12.64
C GLU A 203 -17.23 5.07 14.03
N ILE A 204 -16.43 5.01 15.10
CA ILE A 204 -16.92 5.13 16.48
C ILE A 204 -17.64 6.45 16.71
N SER A 205 -17.18 7.55 16.11
CA SER A 205 -17.82 8.87 16.25
C SER A 205 -19.27 8.95 15.73
N ARG A 206 -19.75 7.92 15.01
CA ARG A 206 -21.15 7.80 14.60
C ARG A 206 -22.07 7.26 15.69
N SER A 207 -21.53 6.49 16.63
CA SER A 207 -22.30 5.73 17.63
C SER A 207 -21.99 6.16 19.07
N ALA A 208 -20.76 6.58 19.34
CA ALA A 208 -20.31 7.02 20.65
C ALA A 208 -20.94 8.35 21.10
N GLU A 209 -21.03 8.57 22.40
CA GLU A 209 -21.39 9.88 22.97
C GLU A 209 -20.32 10.92 22.58
N LYS A 210 -19.05 10.54 22.70
CA LYS A 210 -17.92 11.38 22.31
C LYS A 210 -16.72 10.55 21.87
N THR A 211 -16.05 11.00 20.81
CA THR A 211 -14.81 10.38 20.33
C THR A 211 -13.68 11.39 20.29
N PHE A 212 -12.53 11.01 20.82
CA PHE A 212 -11.30 11.78 20.79
C PHE A 212 -10.26 11.04 19.95
N LEU A 213 -9.59 11.73 19.03
CA LEU A 213 -8.46 11.18 18.27
C LEU A 213 -7.16 11.83 18.74
N SER A 214 -6.37 11.07 19.48
CA SER A 214 -5.09 11.50 20.03
C SER A 214 -3.95 11.24 19.05
N THR A 215 -3.14 12.27 18.78
CA THR A 215 -1.97 12.17 17.90
C THR A 215 -0.79 13.00 18.39
N ARG A 216 0.42 12.48 18.21
CA ARG A 216 1.68 13.20 18.52
C ARG A 216 2.07 14.20 17.44
N GLN A 217 1.80 13.88 16.18
CA GLN A 217 2.38 14.58 15.04
C GLN A 217 1.36 15.00 13.99
N GLY A 218 0.08 14.63 14.11
CA GLY A 218 -0.89 14.83 13.02
C GLY A 218 -0.60 13.95 11.79
N ALA A 219 -1.40 14.13 10.74
CA ALA A 219 -1.23 13.48 9.45
C ALA A 219 -1.87 14.30 8.33
N TRP A 220 -1.31 14.22 7.13
CA TRP A 220 -2.01 14.65 5.93
C TRP A 220 -3.12 13.66 5.62
N VAL A 221 -4.36 14.14 5.52
CA VAL A 221 -5.54 13.30 5.25
C VAL A 221 -5.94 13.47 3.80
N ILE A 222 -6.12 12.38 3.09
CA ILE A 222 -6.59 12.35 1.70
C ILE A 222 -7.84 11.49 1.57
N GLY A 223 -8.75 11.87 0.68
CA GLY A 223 -9.88 11.03 0.31
C GLY A 223 -9.51 10.05 -0.81
N ARG A 224 -10.31 9.00 -0.98
CA ARG A 224 -10.23 8.04 -2.10
C ARG A 224 -10.65 8.69 -3.42
N MET A 225 -11.50 9.72 -3.37
CA MET A 225 -12.01 10.44 -4.54
C MET A 225 -11.13 11.63 -4.92
N ALA A 226 -10.75 11.70 -6.21
CA ALA A 226 -10.21 12.89 -6.84
C ALA A 226 -11.30 13.98 -7.02
N GLY A 227 -10.90 15.18 -7.45
CA GLY A 227 -11.81 16.33 -7.59
C GLY A 227 -12.98 16.14 -8.56
N ASN A 228 -12.90 15.17 -9.48
CA ASN A 228 -13.96 14.79 -10.42
C ASN A 228 -14.71 13.50 -10.02
N GLY A 229 -14.49 12.98 -8.80
CA GLY A 229 -15.14 11.77 -8.29
C GLY A 229 -14.50 10.44 -8.74
N LEU A 230 -13.45 10.48 -9.57
CA LEU A 230 -12.71 9.27 -9.98
C LEU A 230 -11.74 8.79 -8.89
N PRO A 231 -11.30 7.52 -8.91
CA PRO A 231 -10.30 7.00 -7.98
C PRO A 231 -8.99 7.81 -8.00
N LEU A 232 -8.57 8.31 -6.83
CA LEU A 232 -7.41 9.19 -6.70
C LEU A 232 -6.10 8.51 -7.13
N ASP A 233 -5.96 7.22 -6.86
CA ASP A 233 -4.77 6.46 -7.21
C ASP A 233 -4.63 6.22 -8.72
N MET A 234 -5.73 6.03 -9.45
CA MET A 234 -5.68 5.94 -10.92
C MET A 234 -5.29 7.28 -11.57
N VAL A 235 -5.69 8.40 -10.97
CA VAL A 235 -5.30 9.73 -11.45
C VAL A 235 -3.87 10.09 -11.01
N GLY A 236 -3.47 9.68 -9.80
CA GLY A 236 -2.20 10.05 -9.18
C GLY A 236 -1.02 9.17 -9.58
N ILE A 237 -1.22 7.85 -9.63
CA ILE A 237 -0.16 6.86 -9.86
C ILE A 237 -0.04 6.59 -11.37
N THR A 238 0.57 7.54 -12.08
CA THR A 238 0.87 7.44 -13.51
C THR A 238 2.39 7.52 -13.75
N ARG A 239 2.86 6.98 -14.88
CA ARG A 239 4.29 7.06 -15.24
C ARG A 239 4.72 8.51 -15.47
N PHE A 240 3.85 9.31 -16.09
CA PHE A 240 4.06 10.73 -16.30
C PHE A 240 4.19 11.50 -14.97
N ASN A 241 3.27 11.30 -14.03
CA ASN A 241 3.35 11.96 -12.72
C ASN A 241 4.63 11.53 -11.99
N ASN A 242 4.99 10.25 -12.03
CA ASN A 242 6.23 9.77 -11.44
C ASN A 242 7.48 10.41 -12.06
N LEU A 243 7.48 10.66 -13.39
CA LEU A 243 8.54 11.41 -14.05
C LEU A 243 8.57 12.87 -13.57
N LEU A 244 7.42 13.55 -13.47
CA LEU A 244 7.36 14.92 -12.94
C LEU A 244 7.87 14.99 -11.49
N LEU A 245 7.53 14.02 -10.65
CA LEU A 245 8.02 13.93 -9.27
C LEU A 245 9.55 13.78 -9.19
N GLN A 246 10.17 13.19 -10.20
CA GLN A 246 11.62 13.03 -10.30
C GLN A 246 12.33 14.26 -10.88
N LEU A 247 11.67 14.99 -11.78
CA LEU A 247 12.25 16.16 -12.47
C LEU A 247 12.03 17.48 -11.71
N LEU A 248 10.90 17.63 -10.99
CA LEU A 248 10.55 18.86 -10.32
C LEU A 248 11.21 18.97 -8.93
N PRO A 249 11.54 20.19 -8.46
CA PRO A 249 12.04 20.39 -7.10
C PRO A 249 11.06 19.89 -6.04
N LYS A 250 11.54 19.11 -5.07
CA LYS A 250 10.71 18.54 -3.99
C LYS A 250 9.91 19.60 -3.23
N THR A 251 10.44 20.80 -3.06
CA THR A 251 9.75 21.93 -2.41
C THR A 251 8.50 22.34 -3.17
N LEU A 252 8.61 22.52 -4.49
CA LEU A 252 7.49 22.87 -5.38
C LEU A 252 6.43 21.77 -5.38
N VAL A 253 6.83 20.51 -5.52
CA VAL A 253 5.87 19.40 -5.54
C VAL A 253 5.13 19.26 -4.22
N ASN A 254 5.84 19.34 -3.09
CA ASN A 254 5.17 19.32 -1.78
C ASN A 254 4.25 20.51 -1.61
N TRP A 255 4.65 21.72 -2.06
CA TRP A 255 3.78 22.89 -2.01
C TRP A 255 2.50 22.68 -2.83
N MET A 256 2.59 22.15 -4.05
CA MET A 256 1.40 21.85 -4.87
C MET A 256 0.49 20.83 -4.19
N ALA A 257 1.07 19.75 -3.66
CA ALA A 257 0.31 18.72 -2.95
C ALA A 257 -0.39 19.29 -1.70
N GLU A 258 0.33 20.01 -0.86
CA GLU A 258 -0.21 20.64 0.35
C GLU A 258 -1.26 21.70 0.04
N SER A 259 -1.07 22.49 -1.02
CA SER A 259 -2.06 23.48 -1.48
C SER A 259 -3.35 22.79 -1.91
N ALA A 260 -3.26 21.73 -2.71
CA ALA A 260 -4.44 20.95 -3.13
C ALA A 260 -5.18 20.33 -1.94
N LEU A 261 -4.44 19.79 -0.96
CA LEU A 261 -5.04 19.21 0.25
C LEU A 261 -5.71 20.26 1.15
N ASN A 262 -5.03 21.38 1.41
CA ASN A 262 -5.58 22.44 2.25
C ASN A 262 -6.73 23.20 1.58
N ASN A 263 -6.81 23.21 0.25
CA ASN A 263 -7.96 23.76 -0.47
C ASN A 263 -9.23 22.92 -0.23
N LYS A 264 -9.12 21.62 0.04
CA LYS A 264 -10.27 20.77 0.40
C LYS A 264 -10.66 20.94 1.88
N TYR A 265 -9.68 20.92 2.78
CA TYR A 265 -9.85 21.25 4.19
C TYR A 265 -8.50 21.73 4.78
N ASP A 266 -8.50 22.89 5.44
CA ASP A 266 -7.29 23.43 6.10
C ASP A 266 -6.87 22.51 7.25
N HIS A 267 -5.79 21.77 7.05
CA HIS A 267 -5.31 20.80 8.03
C HIS A 267 -4.85 21.47 9.32
N ARG A 268 -4.46 22.75 9.29
CA ARG A 268 -4.10 23.49 10.51
C ARG A 268 -5.34 23.79 11.34
N LEU A 269 -6.39 24.29 10.69
CA LEU A 269 -7.67 24.58 11.33
C LEU A 269 -8.28 23.32 11.96
N TYR A 270 -8.14 22.17 11.30
CA TYR A 270 -8.71 20.90 11.76
C TYR A 270 -7.81 20.16 12.77
N GLY A 271 -6.66 20.71 13.16
CA GLY A 271 -5.73 20.05 14.09
C GLY A 271 -5.02 18.80 13.51
N LEU A 272 -4.94 18.68 12.18
CA LEU A 272 -4.36 17.55 11.47
C LEU A 272 -2.94 17.81 10.95
N LYS A 273 -2.57 19.08 10.75
CA LYS A 273 -1.33 19.46 10.05
C LYS A 273 -0.08 18.87 10.73
N PRO A 274 0.69 18.01 10.03
CA PRO A 274 1.89 17.46 10.60
C PRO A 274 3.12 18.35 10.43
N LYS A 275 4.19 18.00 11.15
CA LYS A 275 5.51 18.67 11.02
C LYS A 275 6.23 18.35 9.70
N HIS A 276 5.94 17.20 9.10
CA HIS A 276 6.56 16.75 7.85
C HIS A 276 5.75 17.20 6.62
N ARG A 277 6.40 17.25 5.44
CA ARG A 277 5.75 17.63 4.18
C ARG A 277 4.83 16.51 3.66
N ALA A 278 3.89 16.86 2.78
CA ALA A 278 2.85 15.93 2.30
C ALA A 278 3.39 14.65 1.64
N LEU A 279 4.45 14.75 0.85
CA LEU A 279 5.00 13.62 0.09
C LEU A 279 6.14 12.89 0.80
N GLU A 280 6.56 13.34 1.98
CA GLU A 280 7.62 12.67 2.74
C GLU A 280 7.12 11.36 3.36
N ARG A 281 5.93 11.35 3.92
CA ARG A 281 5.33 10.17 4.55
C ARG A 281 4.07 9.71 3.84
N ARG A 282 3.51 8.59 4.28
CA ARG A 282 2.19 8.14 3.84
C ARG A 282 1.12 9.07 4.43
N PRO A 283 0.18 9.54 3.62
CA PRO A 283 -1.01 10.18 4.14
C PRO A 283 -1.96 9.14 4.76
N LEU A 284 -2.85 9.62 5.63
CA LEU A 284 -4.04 8.91 6.06
C LEU A 284 -5.08 8.95 4.93
N ILE A 285 -5.59 7.79 4.52
CA ILE A 285 -6.66 7.70 3.51
C ILE A 285 -7.98 7.54 4.25
N ASN A 286 -8.81 8.58 4.27
CA ASN A 286 -10.12 8.55 4.90
C ASN A 286 -11.04 9.62 4.30
N ASP A 287 -12.26 9.23 3.91
CA ASP A 287 -13.24 10.12 3.27
C ASP A 287 -14.13 10.87 4.27
N ASP A 288 -14.22 10.39 5.52
CA ASP A 288 -15.19 10.85 6.52
C ASP A 288 -14.58 11.73 7.61
N LEU A 289 -13.30 11.51 7.95
CA LEU A 289 -12.64 12.05 9.13
C LEU A 289 -12.77 13.59 9.22
N PRO A 290 -12.48 14.37 8.16
CA PRO A 290 -12.69 15.82 8.20
C PRO A 290 -14.15 16.19 8.49
N GLY A 291 -15.12 15.49 7.89
CA GLY A 291 -16.54 15.71 8.14
C GLY A 291 -16.94 15.45 9.60
N ARG A 292 -16.36 14.41 10.23
CA ARG A 292 -16.59 14.09 11.64
C ARG A 292 -16.00 15.13 12.60
N ILE A 293 -14.85 15.70 12.25
CA ILE A 293 -14.25 16.83 12.97
C ILE A 293 -15.15 18.06 12.85
N LEU A 294 -15.59 18.39 11.63
CA LEU A 294 -16.45 19.56 11.37
C LEU A 294 -17.78 19.50 12.14
N GLN A 295 -18.36 18.31 12.31
CA GLN A 295 -19.57 18.08 13.09
C GLN A 295 -19.35 18.13 14.62
N GLY A 296 -18.09 18.18 15.08
CA GLY A 296 -17.75 18.08 16.50
C GLY A 296 -17.97 16.69 17.11
N ALA A 297 -18.35 15.69 16.30
CA ALA A 297 -18.51 14.31 16.73
C ALA A 297 -17.16 13.66 17.09
N LEU A 298 -16.09 14.07 16.39
CA LEU A 298 -14.72 13.66 16.65
C LEU A 298 -13.86 14.88 17.00
N VAL A 299 -13.18 14.82 18.15
CA VAL A 299 -12.32 15.91 18.64
C VAL A 299 -10.86 15.50 18.57
N MET A 300 -10.04 16.31 17.91
CA MET A 300 -8.60 16.10 17.88
C MET A 300 -7.98 16.45 19.24
N LYS A 301 -7.06 15.61 19.72
CA LYS A 301 -6.30 15.83 20.95
C LYS A 301 -4.80 15.60 20.69
N PRO A 302 -3.90 16.26 21.44
CA PRO A 302 -2.49 15.89 21.43
C PRO A 302 -2.30 14.52 22.09
N ASN A 303 -1.06 14.11 22.28
CA ASN A 303 -0.74 12.82 22.90
C ASN A 303 -1.28 12.76 24.34
N ILE A 304 -1.55 11.54 24.82
CA ILE A 304 -1.87 11.29 26.22
C ILE A 304 -0.60 11.52 27.05
N ARG A 305 -0.73 12.29 28.13
CA ARG A 305 0.33 12.50 29.13
C ARG A 305 0.25 11.46 30.24
N GLU A 306 -0.94 11.28 30.81
CA GLU A 306 -1.20 10.34 31.90
C GLU A 306 -2.66 9.89 31.91
N PHE A 307 -2.88 8.68 32.41
CA PHE A 307 -4.18 8.15 32.73
C PHE A 307 -4.55 8.50 34.18
N LYS A 308 -5.81 8.89 34.38
CA LYS A 308 -6.46 8.94 35.69
C LYS A 308 -7.26 7.67 35.89
N LYS A 309 -7.78 7.46 37.10
CA LYS A 309 -8.68 6.32 37.37
C LYS A 309 -9.86 6.23 36.39
N SER A 310 -10.54 7.35 36.11
CA SER A 310 -11.72 7.38 35.23
C SER A 310 -11.56 8.30 34.03
N GLY A 311 -10.35 8.72 33.64
CA GLY A 311 -10.16 9.75 32.62
C GLY A 311 -8.73 9.82 32.09
N VAL A 312 -8.47 10.80 31.24
CA VAL A 312 -7.18 10.98 30.56
C VAL A 312 -6.76 12.44 30.57
N VAL A 313 -5.48 12.70 30.84
CA VAL A 313 -4.86 14.02 30.70
C VAL A 313 -3.99 14.04 29.45
N PHE A 314 -4.13 15.08 28.65
CA PHE A 314 -3.37 15.26 27.42
C PHE A 314 -2.17 16.20 27.62
N GLU A 315 -1.21 16.17 26.70
CA GLU A 315 0.02 16.98 26.76
C GLU A 315 -0.22 18.50 26.79
N ASP A 316 -1.36 18.98 26.28
CA ASP A 316 -1.77 20.40 26.36
C ASP A 316 -2.40 20.79 27.71
N GLY A 317 -2.47 19.84 28.66
CA GLY A 317 -3.08 20.04 29.97
C GLY A 317 -4.61 19.90 29.96
N THR A 318 -5.25 19.66 28.81
CA THR A 318 -6.67 19.35 28.78
C THR A 318 -6.94 18.00 29.42
N VAL A 319 -8.10 17.89 30.06
CA VAL A 319 -8.51 16.68 30.79
C VAL A 319 -9.87 16.26 30.27
N GLU A 320 -9.99 15.00 29.89
CA GLU A 320 -11.29 14.38 29.63
C GLU A 320 -11.56 13.38 30.76
N GLU A 321 -12.53 13.75 31.60
CA GLU A 321 -13.05 12.85 32.63
C GLU A 321 -14.02 11.83 32.00
N THR A 322 -14.25 10.73 32.72
CA THR A 322 -15.15 9.64 32.32
C THR A 322 -14.85 9.10 30.92
N ILE A 323 -13.70 8.45 30.74
CA ILE A 323 -13.37 7.72 29.51
C ILE A 323 -13.64 6.25 29.72
N ASP A 324 -14.52 5.67 28.89
CA ASP A 324 -14.92 4.26 29.01
C ASP A 324 -13.93 3.33 28.30
N THR A 325 -13.32 3.79 27.21
CA THR A 325 -12.44 2.96 26.40
C THR A 325 -11.34 3.78 25.72
N VAL A 326 -10.12 3.26 25.75
CA VAL A 326 -8.99 3.74 24.95
C VAL A 326 -8.57 2.66 23.96
N ILE A 327 -8.56 3.00 22.67
CA ILE A 327 -8.20 2.09 21.58
C ILE A 327 -6.87 2.54 20.98
N PHE A 328 -5.86 1.72 21.13
CA PHE A 328 -4.53 1.95 20.59
C PHE A 328 -4.45 1.49 19.14
N CYS A 329 -4.35 2.46 18.22
CA CYS A 329 -4.05 2.27 16.80
C CYS A 329 -2.55 2.50 16.55
N THR A 330 -1.71 1.88 17.37
CA THR A 330 -0.26 2.12 17.48
C THR A 330 0.59 1.21 16.58
N GLY A 331 -0.05 0.35 15.79
CA GLY A 331 0.59 -0.47 14.77
C GLY A 331 0.92 -1.88 15.27
N TYR A 332 1.82 -2.56 14.55
CA TYR A 332 2.10 -3.97 14.78
C TYR A 332 3.61 -4.21 14.83
N ASN A 333 4.01 -5.19 15.62
CA ASN A 333 5.36 -5.73 15.61
C ASN A 333 5.49 -6.78 14.50
N VAL A 334 6.65 -6.80 13.86
CA VAL A 334 6.97 -7.76 12.81
C VAL A 334 7.83 -8.86 13.42
N THR A 335 7.30 -10.07 13.51
CA THR A 335 8.01 -11.24 14.01
C THR A 335 7.69 -12.46 13.15
N PHE A 336 8.70 -13.31 12.96
CA PHE A 336 8.57 -14.58 12.26
C PHE A 336 9.13 -15.67 13.17
N SER A 337 8.31 -16.12 14.14
CA SER A 337 8.72 -17.05 15.20
C SER A 337 9.21 -18.41 14.68
N PHE A 338 8.74 -18.83 13.51
CA PHE A 338 9.17 -20.05 12.84
C PHE A 338 10.49 -19.92 12.08
N LEU A 339 11.04 -18.70 11.92
CA LEU A 339 12.35 -18.47 11.30
C LEU A 339 13.45 -18.41 12.37
N PRO A 340 14.69 -18.82 12.04
CA PRO A 340 15.83 -18.67 12.96
C PRO A 340 16.04 -17.21 13.37
N SER A 341 16.23 -16.97 14.68
CA SER A 341 16.45 -15.63 15.23
C SER A 341 17.66 -14.91 14.64
N ALA A 342 18.69 -15.66 14.23
CA ALA A 342 19.88 -15.16 13.54
C ALA A 342 19.61 -14.49 12.17
N MET A 343 18.38 -14.55 11.64
CA MET A 343 18.02 -13.76 10.45
C MET A 343 17.56 -12.33 10.80
N SER A 344 17.28 -12.05 12.08
CA SER A 344 16.75 -10.76 12.59
C SER A 344 17.84 -9.89 13.21
N ASP A 345 19.00 -9.77 12.54
CA ASP A 345 20.19 -9.06 13.02
C ASP A 345 20.21 -7.55 12.67
N GLY A 346 19.07 -6.96 12.30
CA GLY A 346 18.97 -5.53 11.99
C GLY A 346 19.24 -4.61 13.19
N PRO A 347 19.61 -3.33 12.98
CA PRO A 347 19.87 -2.36 14.06
C PRO A 347 18.73 -2.19 15.07
N GLY A 348 17.48 -2.47 14.69
CA GLY A 348 16.30 -2.49 15.56
C GLY A 348 15.70 -3.88 15.75
N GLY A 349 16.43 -4.96 15.46
CA GLY A 349 15.93 -6.34 15.47
C GLY A 349 15.04 -6.70 14.28
N GLU A 350 15.11 -5.93 13.19
CA GLU A 350 14.41 -6.24 11.93
C GLU A 350 15.18 -7.25 11.06
N LEU A 351 14.47 -7.91 10.14
CA LEU A 351 15.10 -8.72 9.09
C LEU A 351 15.88 -7.82 8.11
N ILE A 352 17.14 -8.17 7.86
CA ILE A 352 17.95 -7.53 6.80
C ILE A 352 17.63 -8.24 5.48
N LEU A 353 16.92 -7.56 4.58
CA LEU A 353 16.44 -8.14 3.32
C LEU A 353 16.86 -7.30 2.12
N PHE A 354 17.62 -7.90 1.19
CA PHE A 354 17.84 -7.34 -0.13
C PHE A 354 16.52 -7.15 -0.85
N LYS A 355 16.21 -5.89 -1.18
CA LYS A 355 14.96 -5.49 -1.82
C LYS A 355 13.71 -6.00 -1.08
N ARG A 356 13.75 -6.13 0.25
CA ARG A 356 12.62 -6.61 1.09
C ARG A 356 12.14 -8.01 0.69
N LEU A 357 13.05 -8.84 0.18
CA LEU A 357 12.74 -10.16 -0.34
C LEU A 357 13.75 -11.22 0.14
N PHE A 358 15.03 -11.05 -0.18
CA PHE A 358 16.04 -12.10 0.05
C PHE A 358 16.95 -11.74 1.24
N PRO A 359 17.18 -12.65 2.20
CA PRO A 359 18.20 -12.44 3.23
C PRO A 359 19.62 -12.53 2.64
N PRO A 360 20.45 -11.47 2.71
CA PRO A 360 21.80 -11.46 2.13
C PRO A 360 22.78 -12.44 2.78
N SER A 361 22.46 -12.93 3.98
CA SER A 361 23.29 -13.87 4.74
C SER A 361 23.25 -15.30 4.22
N LEU A 362 22.27 -15.64 3.37
CA LEU A 362 22.12 -16.99 2.84
C LEU A 362 23.14 -17.30 1.75
N GLN A 363 23.79 -18.46 1.85
CA GLN A 363 24.68 -18.97 0.82
C GLN A 363 23.92 -19.34 -0.46
N HIS A 364 22.77 -20.00 -0.31
CA HIS A 364 21.85 -20.33 -1.40
C HIS A 364 20.62 -19.44 -1.31
N PRO A 365 20.24 -18.72 -2.38
CA PRO A 365 19.12 -17.80 -2.36
C PRO A 365 17.77 -18.54 -2.51
N THR A 366 17.52 -19.54 -1.66
CA THR A 366 16.34 -20.43 -1.70
C THR A 366 15.27 -20.08 -0.66
N LEU A 367 15.35 -18.90 -0.05
CA LEU A 367 14.30 -18.38 0.83
C LEU A 367 13.97 -16.93 0.48
N ALA A 368 12.67 -16.63 0.39
CA ALA A 368 12.14 -15.31 0.07
C ALA A 368 11.02 -14.90 1.04
N ILE A 369 11.10 -13.69 1.58
CA ILE A 369 10.07 -13.08 2.43
C ILE A 369 9.14 -12.25 1.56
N MET A 370 7.88 -12.64 1.46
CA MET A 370 6.91 -12.07 0.52
C MET A 370 6.03 -11.02 1.21
N GLY A 371 5.84 -9.87 0.57
CA GLY A 371 4.89 -8.86 1.06
C GLY A 371 5.38 -8.03 2.25
N LEU A 372 6.62 -8.21 2.73
CA LEU A 372 7.19 -7.44 3.84
C LEU A 372 7.72 -6.08 3.37
N PHE A 373 6.81 -5.22 2.89
CA PHE A 373 7.14 -3.85 2.51
C PHE A 373 5.94 -2.95 2.76
N GLN A 374 6.20 -1.66 2.61
CA GLN A 374 5.21 -0.62 2.67
C GLN A 374 5.42 0.26 1.43
N ALA A 375 4.42 0.35 0.54
CA ALA A 375 4.43 1.24 -0.64
C ALA A 375 3.31 2.31 -0.64
N LYS A 376 3.47 3.43 -1.36
CA LYS A 376 2.37 4.37 -1.69
C LYS A 376 1.61 3.85 -2.92
N GLY A 377 1.08 2.64 -2.79
CA GLY A 377 0.44 1.87 -3.85
C GLY A 377 0.00 0.49 -3.35
N PRO A 378 -0.70 -0.28 -4.19
CA PRO A 378 -1.28 -1.57 -3.80
C PRO A 378 -0.23 -2.67 -3.60
N ILE A 379 -0.51 -3.57 -2.66
CA ILE A 379 0.37 -4.69 -2.31
C ILE A 379 0.34 -5.81 -3.35
N MET A 380 -0.83 -6.16 -3.88
CA MET A 380 -1.04 -7.35 -4.74
C MET A 380 -0.14 -7.37 -6.00
N PRO A 381 -0.10 -6.34 -6.85
CA PRO A 381 0.78 -6.38 -8.02
C PRO A 381 2.27 -6.31 -7.63
N THR A 382 2.57 -5.72 -6.48
CA THR A 382 3.93 -5.64 -5.97
C THR A 382 4.41 -7.02 -5.51
N VAL A 383 3.60 -7.76 -4.75
CA VAL A 383 3.96 -9.12 -4.31
C VAL A 383 3.89 -10.13 -5.45
N GLU A 384 3.03 -9.93 -6.46
CA GLU A 384 3.09 -10.70 -7.71
C GLU A 384 4.45 -10.55 -8.39
N MET A 385 4.94 -9.31 -8.51
CA MET A 385 6.23 -9.06 -9.13
C MET A 385 7.39 -9.59 -8.27
N GLN A 386 7.28 -9.50 -6.93
CA GLN A 386 8.23 -10.18 -6.03
C GLN A 386 8.24 -11.69 -6.30
N ALA A 387 7.08 -12.33 -6.44
CA ALA A 387 6.98 -13.77 -6.68
C ALA A 387 7.60 -14.17 -8.03
N ARG A 388 7.31 -13.40 -9.10
CA ARG A 388 7.89 -13.61 -10.44
C ARG A 388 9.41 -13.52 -10.42
N TRP A 389 9.97 -12.59 -9.66
CA TRP A 389 11.42 -12.49 -9.52
C TRP A 389 12.00 -13.59 -8.64
N ALA A 390 11.35 -13.90 -7.50
CA ALA A 390 11.76 -14.94 -6.56
C ALA A 390 11.91 -16.31 -7.23
N VAL A 391 10.90 -16.73 -8.00
CA VAL A 391 10.91 -18.02 -8.69
C VAL A 391 12.04 -18.10 -9.73
N ARG A 392 12.34 -16.99 -10.43
CA ARG A 392 13.48 -16.94 -11.36
C ARG A 392 14.82 -17.03 -10.65
N VAL A 393 14.94 -16.47 -9.44
CA VAL A 393 16.14 -16.63 -8.61
C VAL A 393 16.29 -18.08 -8.14
N PHE A 394 15.21 -18.70 -7.66
CA PHE A 394 15.22 -20.09 -7.21
C PHE A 394 15.60 -21.07 -8.33
N THR A 395 15.11 -20.84 -9.55
CA THR A 395 15.41 -21.68 -10.72
C THR A 395 16.78 -21.38 -11.35
N GLY A 396 17.50 -20.36 -10.88
CA GLY A 396 18.78 -19.94 -11.43
C GLY A 396 18.69 -19.16 -12.74
N LEU A 397 17.48 -18.76 -13.17
CA LEU A 397 17.25 -17.91 -14.34
C LEU A 397 17.56 -16.42 -14.08
N SER A 398 17.68 -16.04 -12.81
CA SER A 398 18.11 -14.72 -12.34
C SER A 398 19.13 -14.90 -11.22
N HIS A 399 20.16 -14.05 -11.17
CA HIS A 399 21.20 -14.13 -10.14
C HIS A 399 21.18 -12.90 -9.24
N LEU A 400 21.31 -13.14 -7.94
CA LEU A 400 21.52 -12.05 -6.98
C LEU A 400 22.97 -11.55 -7.06
N PRO A 401 23.23 -10.27 -6.76
CA PRO A 401 24.60 -9.76 -6.66
C PRO A 401 25.29 -10.33 -5.41
N SER A 402 26.59 -10.03 -5.23
CA SER A 402 27.33 -10.49 -4.05
C SER A 402 26.71 -9.99 -2.74
N LYS A 403 26.99 -10.70 -1.64
CA LYS A 403 26.51 -10.34 -0.30
C LYS A 403 26.85 -8.90 0.07
N GLU A 404 28.08 -8.47 -0.20
CA GLU A 404 28.56 -7.11 0.08
C GLU A 404 27.74 -6.09 -0.69
N LYS A 405 27.47 -6.35 -1.97
CA LYS A 405 26.67 -5.45 -2.81
C LYS A 405 25.22 -5.41 -2.37
N MET A 406 24.64 -6.54 -1.97
CA MET A 406 23.30 -6.58 -1.40
C MET A 406 23.20 -5.73 -0.13
N LEU A 407 24.15 -5.88 0.79
CA LEU A 407 24.19 -5.11 2.04
C LEU A 407 24.39 -3.60 1.80
N GLU A 408 25.25 -3.23 0.84
CA GLU A 408 25.43 -1.83 0.43
C GLU A 408 24.11 -1.20 -0.07
N VAL A 409 23.36 -1.94 -0.90
CA VAL A 409 22.06 -1.48 -1.40
C VAL A 409 21.05 -1.35 -0.26
N VAL A 410 20.97 -2.34 0.63
CA VAL A 410 20.06 -2.31 1.79
C VAL A 410 20.34 -1.07 2.65
N GLU A 411 21.61 -0.81 2.97
CA GLU A 411 22.01 0.32 3.80
C GLU A 411 21.76 1.67 3.10
N SER A 412 22.03 1.76 1.80
CA SER A 412 21.74 2.95 1.00
C SER A 412 20.24 3.29 0.99
N GLU A 413 19.39 2.28 0.77
CA GLU A 413 17.94 2.45 0.79
C GLU A 413 17.44 2.83 2.19
N ARG A 414 17.99 2.20 3.25
CA ARG A 414 17.67 2.54 4.64
C ARG A 414 18.03 3.99 4.96
N ARG A 415 19.22 4.46 4.58
CA ARG A 415 19.66 5.86 4.76
C ARG A 415 18.79 6.85 3.99
N SER A 416 18.34 6.50 2.79
CA SER A 416 17.42 7.34 2.02
C SER A 416 16.07 7.46 2.73
N ASN A 417 15.57 6.34 3.26
CA ASN A 417 14.27 6.28 3.92
C ASN A 417 14.26 6.90 5.32
N ILE A 418 15.38 6.85 6.07
CA ILE A 418 15.43 7.34 7.46
C ILE A 418 15.17 8.85 7.57
N GLN A 419 15.51 9.60 6.51
CA GLN A 419 15.19 11.04 6.41
C GLN A 419 13.68 11.29 6.45
N ARG A 420 12.88 10.39 5.87
CA ARG A 420 11.41 10.48 5.83
C ARG A 420 10.76 9.77 7.01
N TYR A 421 11.35 8.66 7.45
CA TYR A 421 10.84 7.77 8.50
C TYR A 421 11.91 7.58 9.58
N PRO A 422 11.90 8.37 10.66
CA PRO A 422 12.96 8.34 11.67
C PRO A 422 13.13 7.00 12.40
N CYS A 423 12.09 6.15 12.42
CA CYS A 423 12.18 4.81 13.00
C CYS A 423 12.87 3.85 12.00
N PRO A 424 14.01 3.21 12.37
CA PRO A 424 14.73 2.29 11.50
C PRO A 424 13.86 1.14 10.95
N ARG A 425 13.04 0.53 11.81
CA ARG A 425 12.10 -0.54 11.42
C ARG A 425 11.12 -0.07 10.35
N GLN A 426 10.57 1.14 10.48
CA GLN A 426 9.65 1.70 9.49
C GLN A 426 10.37 2.06 8.19
N ALA A 427 11.57 2.65 8.28
CA ALA A 427 12.40 3.01 7.14
C ALA A 427 12.80 1.78 6.31
N ALA A 428 13.10 0.66 6.96
CA ALA A 428 13.46 -0.60 6.30
C ALA A 428 12.36 -1.08 5.34
N LEU A 429 11.08 -0.86 5.65
CA LEU A 429 9.95 -1.37 4.87
C LEU A 429 9.58 -0.49 3.66
N GLN A 430 9.97 0.79 3.61
CA GLN A 430 9.41 1.72 2.62
C GLN A 430 9.98 1.51 1.22
N VAL A 431 9.10 1.51 0.23
CA VAL A 431 9.43 1.46 -1.20
C VAL A 431 8.57 2.44 -2.02
N ASP A 432 9.13 2.98 -3.09
CA ASP A 432 8.40 3.77 -4.09
C ASP A 432 7.78 2.83 -5.14
N TYR A 433 6.44 2.86 -5.26
CA TYR A 433 5.65 1.84 -5.96
C TYR A 433 6.12 1.54 -7.40
N ILE A 434 6.12 2.54 -8.29
CA ILE A 434 6.48 2.34 -9.71
C ILE A 434 7.97 1.96 -9.85
N SER A 435 8.86 2.63 -9.14
CA SER A 435 10.31 2.37 -9.20
C SER A 435 10.65 0.95 -8.74
N TYR A 436 9.99 0.48 -7.67
CA TYR A 436 10.19 -0.86 -7.12
C TYR A 436 9.64 -1.95 -8.05
N LEU A 437 8.43 -1.75 -8.60
CA LEU A 437 7.87 -2.65 -9.62
C LEU A 437 8.73 -2.69 -10.89
N ASP A 438 9.14 -1.53 -11.41
CA ASP A 438 9.97 -1.46 -12.61
C ASP A 438 11.36 -2.07 -12.42
N TYR A 439 11.92 -2.01 -11.21
CA TYR A 439 13.18 -2.69 -10.88
C TYR A 439 13.02 -4.20 -11.02
N MET A 440 12.05 -4.80 -10.31
CA MET A 440 11.83 -6.25 -10.36
C MET A 440 11.35 -6.70 -11.74
N ALA A 441 10.51 -5.92 -12.41
CA ALA A 441 10.08 -6.22 -13.78
C ALA A 441 11.26 -6.19 -14.76
N LYS A 442 12.30 -5.40 -14.50
CA LYS A 442 13.54 -5.45 -15.29
C LYS A 442 14.29 -6.76 -15.06
N GLU A 443 14.43 -7.20 -13.81
CA GLU A 443 15.07 -8.48 -13.47
C GLU A 443 14.31 -9.68 -14.06
N VAL A 444 12.98 -9.60 -14.14
CA VAL A 444 12.12 -10.61 -14.79
C VAL A 444 12.15 -10.52 -16.32
N GLY A 445 12.54 -9.38 -16.89
CA GLY A 445 12.45 -9.12 -18.34
C GLY A 445 11.04 -8.75 -18.82
N ALA A 446 10.18 -8.27 -17.92
CA ALA A 446 8.78 -7.90 -18.17
C ALA A 446 8.53 -6.38 -18.09
N LYS A 447 9.55 -5.55 -17.85
CA LYS A 447 9.41 -4.09 -17.84
C LYS A 447 9.01 -3.58 -19.24
N PRO A 448 7.90 -2.83 -19.39
CA PRO A 448 7.49 -2.31 -20.70
C PRO A 448 8.52 -1.34 -21.26
N SER A 449 8.98 -1.59 -22.48
CA SER A 449 9.87 -0.67 -23.21
C SER A 449 9.05 0.45 -23.84
N LEU A 450 9.03 1.62 -23.19
CA LEU A 450 8.24 2.77 -23.65
C LEU A 450 8.63 3.22 -25.06
N LEU A 451 9.91 3.23 -25.42
CA LEU A 451 10.33 3.64 -26.77
C LEU A 451 9.84 2.66 -27.84
N ARG A 452 9.95 1.35 -27.61
CA ARG A 452 9.45 0.34 -28.55
C ARG A 452 7.92 0.39 -28.66
N LEU A 453 7.25 0.64 -27.53
CA LEU A 453 5.80 0.76 -27.48
C LEU A 453 5.32 1.98 -28.26
N LEU A 454 6.01 3.13 -28.17
CA LEU A 454 5.70 4.33 -28.95
C LEU A 454 5.74 4.08 -30.46
N LEU A 455 6.75 3.32 -30.91
CA LEU A 455 6.94 3.02 -32.33
C LEU A 455 5.96 1.97 -32.87
N ARG A 456 5.56 0.98 -32.05
CA ARG A 456 4.71 -0.13 -32.49
C ARG A 456 3.22 0.08 -32.25
N ASP A 457 2.86 0.69 -31.12
CA ASP A 457 1.48 0.91 -30.70
C ASP A 457 1.37 2.25 -29.95
N PRO A 458 1.33 3.38 -30.68
CA PRO A 458 1.30 4.70 -30.08
C PRO A 458 0.03 4.94 -29.23
N VAL A 459 -1.08 4.28 -29.56
CA VAL A 459 -2.32 4.36 -28.78
C VAL A 459 -2.12 3.75 -27.40
N LEU A 460 -1.56 2.53 -27.34
CA LEU A 460 -1.24 1.89 -26.07
C LEU A 460 -0.15 2.67 -25.32
N TRP A 461 0.84 3.22 -26.01
CA TRP A 461 1.87 4.05 -25.39
C TRP A 461 1.31 5.24 -24.62
N VAL A 462 0.37 5.99 -25.21
CA VAL A 462 -0.28 7.13 -24.54
C VAL A 462 -0.96 6.67 -23.25
N LYS A 463 -1.70 5.55 -23.29
CA LYS A 463 -2.39 5.01 -22.11
C LYS A 463 -1.44 4.46 -21.06
N VAL A 464 -0.29 3.90 -21.46
CA VAL A 464 0.74 3.40 -20.53
C VAL A 464 1.50 4.55 -19.85
N PHE A 465 1.80 5.61 -20.59
CA PHE A 465 2.61 6.72 -20.10
C PHE A 465 1.80 7.76 -19.31
N PHE A 466 0.70 8.24 -19.89
CA PHE A 466 -0.15 9.28 -19.28
C PHE A 466 -1.29 8.71 -18.44
N GLY A 467 -1.73 7.48 -18.73
CA GLY A 467 -2.78 6.81 -17.96
C GLY A 467 -2.27 6.19 -16.65
N PRO A 468 -3.17 5.55 -15.88
CA PRO A 468 -2.82 4.88 -14.64
C PRO A 468 -1.79 3.78 -14.88
N CYS A 469 -0.82 3.67 -13.98
CA CYS A 469 0.18 2.60 -13.97
C CYS A 469 -0.43 1.30 -13.43
N THR A 470 -1.38 0.73 -14.18
CA THR A 470 -2.06 -0.53 -13.85
C THR A 470 -1.15 -1.74 -14.03
N PRO A 471 -1.38 -2.83 -13.28
CA PRO A 471 -0.48 -3.97 -13.26
C PRO A 471 -0.45 -4.74 -14.58
N TYR A 472 -1.50 -4.64 -15.40
CA TYR A 472 -1.56 -5.19 -16.76
C TYR A 472 -0.35 -4.83 -17.62
N GLN A 473 0.26 -3.65 -17.40
CA GLN A 473 1.43 -3.18 -18.12
C GLN A 473 2.64 -4.14 -18.01
N TYR A 474 2.73 -4.88 -16.91
CA TYR A 474 3.81 -5.84 -16.64
C TYR A 474 3.56 -7.24 -17.24
N ARG A 475 2.48 -7.39 -18.01
CA ARG A 475 2.14 -8.59 -18.81
C ARG A 475 2.05 -8.27 -20.30
N LEU A 476 2.47 -7.08 -20.73
CA LEU A 476 2.53 -6.69 -22.15
C LEU A 476 3.60 -7.44 -22.94
N SER A 477 4.69 -7.84 -22.28
CA SER A 477 5.82 -8.52 -22.89
C SER A 477 6.62 -9.30 -21.84
N GLY A 478 7.53 -10.16 -22.29
CA GLY A 478 8.41 -10.94 -21.42
C GLY A 478 7.74 -12.24 -20.92
N PRO A 479 8.41 -12.97 -20.02
CA PRO A 479 7.90 -14.24 -19.49
C PRO A 479 6.51 -14.07 -18.84
N GLY A 480 5.60 -14.98 -19.16
CA GLY A 480 4.21 -14.94 -18.65
C GLY A 480 3.38 -13.79 -19.24
N GLN A 481 3.64 -13.35 -20.46
CA GLN A 481 2.78 -12.39 -21.18
C GLN A 481 1.30 -12.84 -21.17
N TRP A 482 0.39 -11.89 -21.02
CA TRP A 482 -1.05 -12.16 -21.05
C TRP A 482 -1.69 -11.51 -22.28
N ALA A 483 -2.37 -12.31 -23.11
CA ALA A 483 -2.99 -11.84 -24.35
C ALA A 483 -4.02 -10.72 -24.10
N GLY A 484 -4.72 -10.76 -22.96
CA GLY A 484 -5.69 -9.74 -22.56
C GLY A 484 -5.09 -8.42 -22.07
N ALA A 485 -3.78 -8.34 -21.83
CA ALA A 485 -3.17 -7.18 -21.16
C ALA A 485 -3.40 -5.86 -21.90
N ARG A 486 -3.23 -5.88 -23.24
CA ARG A 486 -3.51 -4.70 -24.08
C ARG A 486 -4.97 -4.27 -23.96
N HIS A 487 -5.90 -5.21 -24.11
CA HIS A 487 -7.33 -4.92 -24.04
C HIS A 487 -7.69 -4.35 -22.66
N ALA A 488 -7.20 -4.98 -21.57
CA ALA A 488 -7.44 -4.55 -20.21
C ALA A 488 -6.97 -3.10 -19.96
N ILE A 489 -5.80 -2.70 -20.46
CA ILE A 489 -5.30 -1.31 -20.34
C ILE A 489 -6.19 -0.33 -21.09
N LEU A 490 -6.64 -0.69 -22.30
CA LEU A 490 -7.47 0.20 -23.12
C LEU A 490 -8.88 0.39 -22.55
N THR A 491 -9.44 -0.65 -21.91
CA THR A 491 -10.83 -0.64 -21.38
C THR A 491 -10.92 -0.44 -19.87
N GLN A 492 -9.81 -0.16 -19.17
CA GLN A 492 -9.81 0.00 -17.71
C GLN A 492 -10.77 1.09 -17.21
N TRP A 493 -10.89 2.21 -17.94
CA TRP A 493 -11.83 3.27 -17.56
C TRP A 493 -13.30 2.89 -17.80
N ASP A 494 -13.59 1.98 -18.72
CA ASP A 494 -14.94 1.43 -18.91
C ASP A 494 -15.35 0.61 -17.68
N ARG A 495 -14.45 -0.25 -17.20
CA ARG A 495 -14.67 -1.02 -15.96
C ARG A 495 -14.76 -0.15 -14.71
N VAL A 496 -14.00 0.95 -14.66
CA VAL A 496 -14.11 1.95 -13.57
C VAL A 496 -15.45 2.66 -13.59
N THR A 497 -15.96 2.98 -14.78
CA THR A 497 -17.21 3.74 -14.93
C THR A 497 -18.46 2.87 -14.78
N LYS A 498 -18.38 1.57 -15.11
CA LYS A 498 -19.50 0.62 -15.04
C LYS A 498 -20.27 0.66 -13.70
N PRO A 499 -19.64 0.54 -12.51
CA PRO A 499 -20.37 0.56 -11.23
C PRO A 499 -21.02 1.91 -10.91
N PHE A 500 -20.61 3.01 -11.56
CA PHE A 500 -21.27 4.31 -11.39
C PHE A 500 -22.54 4.47 -12.25
N ARG A 501 -22.66 3.71 -13.35
CA ARG A 501 -23.77 3.82 -14.32
C ARG A 501 -25.02 3.04 -13.92
N THR A 502 -25.34 3.00 -12.63
CA THR A 502 -26.55 2.34 -12.10
C THR A 502 -27.84 3.10 -12.44
N ARG A 503 -27.73 4.37 -12.85
CA ARG A 503 -28.82 5.18 -13.38
C ARG A 503 -28.37 5.88 -14.66
N VAL A 504 -29.07 5.65 -15.76
CA VAL A 504 -28.82 6.37 -17.02
C VAL A 504 -29.34 7.80 -16.90
N VAL A 505 -28.48 8.78 -17.19
CA VAL A 505 -28.87 10.19 -17.29
C VAL A 505 -28.96 10.52 -18.79
N PRO A 506 -30.09 11.04 -19.29
CA PRO A 506 -30.19 11.46 -20.68
C PRO A 506 -29.12 12.51 -20.98
N GLU A 507 -28.23 12.24 -21.93
CA GLU A 507 -27.29 13.26 -22.38
C GLU A 507 -28.07 14.32 -23.16
N PRO A 508 -27.91 15.62 -22.83
CA PRO A 508 -28.46 16.67 -23.68
C PRO A 508 -27.84 16.53 -25.07
N LYS A 509 -28.67 16.62 -26.12
CA LYS A 509 -28.22 16.55 -27.52
C LYS A 509 -27.03 17.49 -27.69
N ALA A 510 -25.83 16.94 -27.92
CA ALA A 510 -24.62 17.73 -28.01
C ALA A 510 -24.73 18.78 -29.11
N THR A 511 -24.79 20.07 -28.75
CA THR A 511 -24.54 21.16 -29.68
C THR A 511 -23.05 21.08 -30.03
N LYS A 512 -22.73 20.79 -31.30
CA LYS A 512 -21.35 20.69 -31.80
C LYS A 512 -20.63 22.04 -31.67
N PHE A 513 -20.06 22.34 -30.50
CA PHE A 513 -19.06 23.40 -30.38
C PHE A 513 -17.72 22.85 -30.87
N VAL A 514 -17.41 23.14 -32.13
CA VAL A 514 -16.09 22.96 -32.73
C VAL A 514 -15.14 23.96 -32.08
N LEU A 515 -14.27 23.49 -31.20
CA LEU A 515 -13.15 24.26 -30.67
C LEU A 515 -11.85 23.56 -31.08
N CYS A 516 -11.59 23.54 -32.40
CA CYS A 516 -10.27 23.34 -32.96
C CYS A 516 -9.77 24.72 -33.42
N SER A 517 -9.21 25.50 -32.49
CA SER A 517 -8.40 26.66 -32.86
C SER A 517 -6.95 26.19 -32.98
N PRO A 518 -6.32 26.24 -34.17
CA PRO A 518 -4.90 25.88 -34.36
C PRO A 518 -3.92 26.68 -33.49
N TRP A 519 -4.38 27.83 -32.97
CA TRP A 519 -3.59 28.75 -32.15
C TRP A 519 -3.23 28.23 -30.76
N LEU A 520 -4.01 27.31 -30.18
CA LEU A 520 -3.70 26.76 -28.85
C LEU A 520 -2.55 25.73 -28.90
N ILE A 521 -2.40 25.02 -30.02
CA ILE A 521 -1.32 24.04 -30.22
C ILE A 521 0.00 24.76 -30.52
N THR A 522 -0.04 25.87 -31.27
CA THR A 522 1.15 26.67 -31.56
C THR A 522 1.67 27.41 -30.32
N PHE A 523 0.80 27.85 -29.41
CA PHE A 523 1.21 28.50 -28.16
C PHE A 523 1.92 27.54 -27.19
N GLY A 524 1.44 26.30 -27.07
CA GLY A 524 2.09 25.27 -26.24
C GLY A 524 3.47 24.87 -26.76
N GLY A 525 3.63 24.77 -28.09
CA GLY A 525 4.92 24.50 -28.73
C GLY A 525 5.92 25.65 -28.57
N ALA A 526 5.48 26.89 -28.70
CA ALA A 526 6.33 28.08 -28.55
C ALA A 526 6.87 28.23 -27.11
N ILE A 527 6.06 27.92 -26.09
CA ILE A 527 6.51 27.96 -24.68
C ILE A 527 7.56 26.89 -24.39
N LEU A 528 7.39 25.67 -24.92
CA LEU A 528 8.38 24.60 -24.75
C LEU A 528 9.71 24.90 -25.46
N ILE A 529 9.66 25.53 -26.64
CA ILE A 529 10.85 25.97 -27.37
C ILE A 529 11.54 27.14 -26.65
N ALA A 530 10.77 28.11 -26.13
CA ALA A 530 11.32 29.22 -25.34
C ALA A 530 12.01 28.73 -24.06
N MET A 531 11.44 27.74 -23.37
CA MET A 531 12.04 27.12 -22.18
C MET A 531 13.31 26.30 -22.51
N PHE A 532 13.41 25.75 -23.71
CA PHE A 532 14.59 25.00 -24.15
C PHE A 532 15.72 25.94 -24.59
N LEU A 533 15.39 27.07 -25.23
CA LEU A 533 16.34 28.08 -25.67
C LEU A 533 16.82 29.01 -24.54
N SER A 534 16.08 29.12 -23.43
CA SER A 534 16.46 29.95 -22.28
C SER A 534 17.43 29.27 -21.31
N LYS A 535 17.87 28.03 -21.58
CA LYS A 535 18.74 27.25 -20.67
C LYS A 535 20.16 27.81 -20.50
N ASP A 536 20.65 28.64 -21.41
CA ASP A 536 22.03 29.15 -21.38
C ASP A 536 22.16 30.61 -20.90
N LYS A 537 21.07 31.30 -20.54
CA LYS A 537 21.15 32.68 -20.04
C LYS A 537 20.07 33.00 -19.00
N PHE A 538 20.18 32.46 -17.79
CA PHE A 538 19.42 32.99 -16.65
C PHE A 538 20.17 32.88 -15.32
N THR A 539 20.96 33.91 -15.02
CA THR A 539 21.04 34.61 -13.71
C THR A 539 21.82 35.92 -13.92
N PRO A 540 21.54 37.05 -13.23
CA PRO A 540 20.55 37.30 -12.17
C PRO A 540 19.63 38.49 -12.48
N THR A 541 18.30 38.31 -12.41
CA THR A 541 17.34 39.42 -12.28
C THR A 541 16.00 38.88 -11.80
N LEU A 542 15.95 38.47 -10.54
CA LEU A 542 14.71 38.11 -9.85
C LEU A 542 14.68 38.84 -8.52
N GLN A 543 14.31 40.12 -8.57
CA GLN A 543 13.94 40.89 -7.38
C GLN A 543 12.62 41.67 -7.57
N HIS A 544 11.85 41.42 -8.64
CA HIS A 544 10.61 42.17 -8.91
C HIS A 544 9.52 41.36 -9.66
N SER A 545 9.26 40.12 -9.28
CA SER A 545 8.19 39.29 -9.89
C SER A 545 7.12 38.80 -8.92
N TYR A 546 7.10 39.28 -7.67
CA TYR A 546 6.11 38.87 -6.67
C TYR A 546 4.70 39.45 -6.92
N GLN A 547 4.58 40.55 -7.68
CA GLN A 547 3.29 41.23 -7.92
C GLN A 547 2.58 40.80 -9.22
N ILE A 548 3.25 40.12 -10.16
CA ILE A 548 2.62 39.68 -11.44
C ILE A 548 1.96 38.28 -11.30
N LEU A 549 2.37 37.51 -10.29
CA LEU A 549 1.84 36.16 -10.03
C LEU A 549 0.44 36.14 -9.40
N GLU A 550 -0.01 37.23 -8.77
CA GLU A 550 -1.38 37.31 -8.26
C GLU A 550 -2.43 37.47 -9.37
N HIS A 551 -2.11 38.20 -10.44
CA HIS A 551 -3.04 38.38 -11.57
C HIS A 551 -3.07 37.20 -12.56
N SER A 552 -2.09 36.30 -12.50
CA SER A 552 -2.01 35.10 -13.36
C SER A 552 -2.76 33.88 -12.79
N ASN A 553 -3.24 33.97 -11.54
CA ASN A 553 -3.91 32.87 -10.81
C ASN A 553 -5.29 32.48 -11.37
N VAL A 554 -5.91 33.31 -12.21
CA VAL A 554 -7.20 33.00 -12.84
C VAL A 554 -7.01 32.22 -14.14
N PHE A 555 -5.96 32.52 -14.92
CA PHE A 555 -5.75 31.91 -16.24
C PHE A 555 -5.20 30.48 -16.18
N LEU A 556 -4.36 30.17 -15.18
CA LEU A 556 -3.86 28.80 -14.95
C LEU A 556 -4.89 27.89 -14.26
N ARG A 557 -5.89 28.47 -13.59
CA ARG A 557 -7.02 27.75 -12.99
C ARG A 557 -7.90 27.09 -14.05
N ASP A 558 -8.16 27.76 -15.18
CA ASP A 558 -9.05 27.22 -16.22
C ASP A 558 -8.34 26.28 -17.20
N LEU A 559 -7.02 26.45 -17.43
CA LEU A 559 -6.28 25.62 -18.39
C LEU A 559 -6.06 24.18 -17.89
N TRP A 560 -5.90 23.98 -16.58
CA TRP A 560 -5.71 22.65 -15.98
C TRP A 560 -7.02 21.83 -15.92
N PHE A 561 -8.16 22.49 -15.75
CA PHE A 561 -9.49 21.86 -15.76
C PHE A 561 -10.00 21.53 -17.17
N THR A 562 -9.55 22.26 -18.20
CA THR A 562 -10.01 22.05 -19.58
C THR A 562 -9.25 20.92 -20.28
N ILE A 563 -7.97 20.68 -19.95
CA ILE A 563 -7.16 19.63 -20.58
C ILE A 563 -7.47 18.22 -20.03
N THR A 564 -8.00 18.13 -18.80
CA THR A 564 -8.33 16.84 -18.15
C THR A 564 -9.79 16.40 -18.33
N SER A 565 -10.64 17.21 -18.98
CA SER A 565 -12.06 16.89 -19.24
C SER A 565 -12.36 16.41 -20.68
N LYS A 566 -11.34 16.28 -21.55
CA LYS A 566 -11.51 15.84 -22.95
C LYS A 566 -10.50 14.78 -23.45
N ILE A 567 -9.95 13.95 -22.56
CA ILE A 567 -9.22 12.69 -22.90
C ILE A 567 -9.70 11.59 -21.96
#